data_AF-A0A0C1HF04-F1
#
_entry.id   AF-A0A0C1HF04-F1
#
_cell.length_a   1.000
_cell.length_b   1.000
_cell.length_c   1.000
_cell.angle_alpha   90.00
_cell.angle_beta   90.00
_cell.angle_gamma   90.00
#
_symmetry.space_group_name_H-M   'P 1'
#
loop_
_entity.id
_entity.type
_entity.pdbx_description
1 polymer ?
#
loop_
_entity_poly.entity_id
_entity_poly.type
_entity_poly.pdbx_seq_one_letter_code
_entity_poly.pdbx_strand_id
1 'polypeptide(L)'
;MQIIESQMIATQKHVTSGRPKAEQKPSISSYHLKGTVTCSLLNKLAYTLPVIRIRIVLTCFFNFYTLSLNNKNAEKVIITQENKMHPISSTSIESLPNELLLPILEACVVPPLFSVCKRWHHLLASAVMLPLYKQIGKVHVPQGNVKEQALIVDRIYKLEEKLSETAKVNAIFRQIFTLAKSLSTLEFKWKTEEKRGLTLANYSSYLLNINRLLLWKKLPEGEEYLDREEIKHLSLEKKGELLRDWIEENCKNIMGLGLYRVGLTYLPSEIGQLSQLQRLDLNQNQLTTLPAEIGQLSQLRGLYLKQNQLTALPAEIGQLSQLRRLHLNQNQLTSLPAEIGRLSWLQELDLSQNQLTSLPTEIEQLSKLQTLKLNQNQLTCLPAEIGQMSQLQRLDLSQNQLASLPVEIGQLHQLQTLELAENPLKDIAEKIRQRF
;
A
#
# COMPACT_ATOMS: atom_id res chain seq x y z
N MET A 1 -34.94 -40.93 -18.89
CA MET A 1 -34.36 -40.79 -17.54
C MET A 1 -34.33 -39.30 -17.21
N GLN A 2 -35.39 -38.68 -16.66
CA GLN A 2 -36.31 -39.13 -15.58
C GLN A 2 -35.49 -39.53 -14.35
N ILE A 3 -35.66 -38.87 -13.21
CA ILE A 3 -36.82 -38.91 -12.26
C ILE A 3 -37.13 -37.44 -11.83
N ILE A 4 -38.33 -36.83 -11.86
CA ILE A 4 -39.75 -37.24 -11.68
C ILE A 4 -39.97 -37.83 -10.27
N GLU A 5 -40.56 -37.14 -9.29
CA GLU A 5 -41.95 -36.63 -9.20
C GLU A 5 -42.04 -35.62 -8.02
N SER A 6 -43.15 -35.08 -7.47
CA SER A 6 -44.63 -35.24 -7.52
C SER A 6 -45.21 -33.95 -6.84
N GLN A 7 -46.50 -33.66 -6.63
CA GLN A 7 -47.82 -33.71 -7.30
C GLN A 7 -48.77 -32.89 -6.38
N MET A 8 -49.94 -32.32 -6.71
CA MET A 8 -50.81 -32.24 -7.90
C MET A 8 -51.47 -30.80 -7.86
N ILE A 9 -52.64 -30.35 -8.37
CA ILE A 9 -53.83 -30.87 -9.09
C ILE A 9 -54.35 -29.77 -10.06
N ALA A 10 -55.66 -29.68 -10.33
CA ALA A 10 -56.34 -28.71 -11.22
C ALA A 10 -57.32 -27.79 -10.40
N THR A 11 -58.27 -26.98 -10.90
CA THR A 11 -59.02 -27.03 -12.18
C THR A 11 -59.72 -25.69 -12.55
N GLN A 12 -59.95 -25.49 -13.86
CA GLN A 12 -61.09 -24.80 -14.51
C GLN A 12 -61.34 -23.27 -14.43
N LYS A 13 -61.96 -22.79 -15.52
CA LYS A 13 -62.53 -21.45 -15.80
C LYS A 13 -63.85 -21.61 -16.58
N HIS A 14 -64.63 -20.53 -16.70
CA HIS A 14 -66.02 -20.36 -17.24
C HIS A 14 -67.06 -20.28 -16.10
N VAL A 15 -68.12 -19.44 -16.12
CA VAL A 15 -68.99 -18.94 -17.23
C VAL A 15 -69.24 -17.40 -17.15
N THR A 16 -70.09 -16.86 -18.03
CA THR A 16 -70.31 -15.48 -18.51
C THR A 16 -71.16 -14.49 -17.66
N SER A 17 -71.20 -13.22 -18.14
CA SER A 17 -72.19 -12.13 -17.89
C SER A 17 -72.03 -11.30 -16.59
N GLY A 18 -72.40 -9.99 -16.53
CA GLY A 18 -72.94 -9.08 -17.56
C GLY A 18 -72.86 -7.58 -17.16
N ARG A 19 -73.28 -6.66 -18.04
CA ARG A 19 -73.43 -5.18 -17.85
C ARG A 19 -74.94 -4.84 -17.93
N PRO A 20 -75.49 -3.75 -17.33
CA PRO A 20 -75.15 -2.35 -17.74
C PRO A 20 -75.42 -1.18 -16.74
N LYS A 21 -74.97 0.05 -17.11
CA LYS A 21 -75.57 1.42 -16.89
C LYS A 21 -75.91 1.92 -15.44
N ALA A 22 -76.01 3.22 -15.12
CA ALA A 22 -75.60 4.50 -15.76
C ALA A 22 -75.60 5.68 -14.72
N GLU A 23 -75.02 6.83 -15.09
CA GLU A 23 -75.31 8.24 -14.69
C GLU A 23 -75.54 8.62 -13.20
N GLN A 24 -74.84 9.61 -12.61
CA GLN A 24 -75.19 11.05 -12.72
C GLN A 24 -74.07 12.04 -12.26
N LYS A 25 -74.26 13.33 -12.59
CA LYS A 25 -73.64 14.59 -12.10
C LYS A 25 -74.77 15.65 -12.06
N PRO A 26 -74.71 16.80 -11.32
CA PRO A 26 -73.56 17.63 -10.90
C PRO A 26 -73.50 17.75 -9.33
N SER A 27 -72.94 18.73 -8.61
CA SER A 27 -72.55 20.15 -8.85
C SER A 27 -71.37 20.63 -7.96
N ILE A 28 -71.12 21.95 -7.89
CA ILE A 28 -69.88 22.57 -7.37
C ILE A 28 -70.18 23.62 -6.27
N SER A 29 -69.49 23.53 -5.12
CA SER A 29 -69.10 24.71 -4.32
C SER A 29 -68.01 24.45 -3.25
N SER A 30 -67.13 25.43 -3.08
CA SER A 30 -66.33 25.81 -1.88
C SER A 30 -65.55 24.79 -1.02
N TYR A 31 -64.22 24.84 -1.17
CA TYR A 31 -63.19 24.91 -0.11
C TYR A 31 -63.32 24.12 1.21
N HIS A 32 -62.47 23.10 1.38
CA HIS A 32 -61.36 23.15 2.36
C HIS A 32 -60.34 22.02 2.11
N LEU A 33 -59.03 22.34 2.11
CA LEU A 33 -57.98 21.32 2.17
C LEU A 33 -57.72 20.89 3.63
N LYS A 34 -57.86 19.59 3.91
CA LYS A 34 -57.10 18.87 4.95
C LYS A 34 -57.02 17.39 4.55
N GLY A 35 -55.84 16.80 4.66
CA GLY A 35 -55.46 15.64 3.85
C GLY A 35 -55.77 14.27 4.44
N THR A 36 -56.01 13.31 3.56
CA THR A 36 -55.70 11.90 3.78
C THR A 36 -55.38 11.25 2.42
N VAL A 37 -54.12 10.85 2.21
CA VAL A 37 -53.76 9.95 1.10
C VAL A 37 -53.49 8.58 1.72
N THR A 38 -54.45 7.68 1.59
CA THR A 38 -54.42 6.35 2.20
C THR A 38 -53.58 5.36 1.38
N CYS A 39 -53.05 4.34 2.06
CA CYS A 39 -52.03 3.44 1.53
C CYS A 39 -52.59 2.37 0.56
N SER A 40 -52.95 2.77 -0.66
CA SER A 40 -53.61 1.89 -1.64
C SER A 40 -52.70 1.33 -2.76
N LEU A 41 -51.55 1.97 -3.05
CA LEU A 41 -50.67 1.58 -4.17
C LEU A 41 -49.54 0.60 -3.80
N LEU A 42 -49.35 0.30 -2.51
CA LEU A 42 -48.17 -0.43 -1.99
C LEU A 42 -48.36 -1.95 -1.82
N ASN A 43 -49.50 -2.51 -2.23
CA ASN A 43 -49.99 -3.80 -1.73
C ASN A 43 -50.24 -4.88 -2.82
N LYS A 44 -49.51 -4.84 -3.95
CA LYS A 44 -49.72 -5.82 -5.05
C LYS A 44 -48.51 -6.44 -5.73
N LEU A 45 -47.28 -6.17 -5.27
CA LEU A 45 -46.07 -6.93 -5.68
C LEU A 45 -45.20 -7.19 -4.45
N ALA A 46 -45.22 -8.43 -3.96
CA ALA A 46 -44.42 -8.87 -2.82
C ALA A 46 -44.06 -10.36 -2.96
N TYR A 47 -42.83 -10.65 -3.39
CA TYR A 47 -42.20 -11.97 -3.23
C TYR A 47 -40.68 -11.83 -3.10
N THR A 48 -40.07 -12.75 -2.34
CA THR A 48 -38.64 -12.84 -1.96
C THR A 48 -38.11 -11.82 -0.95
N LEU A 49 -37.12 -12.24 -0.16
CA LEU A 49 -36.80 -11.71 1.18
C LEU A 49 -36.00 -10.38 1.29
N PRO A 50 -35.18 -9.91 0.31
CA PRO A 50 -34.33 -8.72 0.51
C PRO A 50 -35.08 -7.45 0.92
N VAL A 51 -36.33 -7.31 0.45
CA VAL A 51 -37.17 -6.12 0.61
C VAL A 51 -37.47 -5.78 2.08
N ILE A 52 -37.47 -6.76 3.00
CA ILE A 52 -37.80 -6.52 4.41
C ILE A 52 -36.69 -5.71 5.11
N ARG A 53 -35.41 -6.04 4.90
CA ARG A 53 -34.30 -5.26 5.47
C ARG A 53 -34.27 -3.84 4.91
N ILE A 54 -34.49 -3.69 3.60
CA ILE A 54 -34.56 -2.39 2.92
C ILE A 54 -35.75 -1.55 3.44
N ARG A 55 -36.93 -2.16 3.65
CA ARG A 55 -38.08 -1.49 4.26
C ARG A 55 -37.76 -0.97 5.67
N ILE A 56 -37.14 -1.77 6.53
CA ILE A 56 -36.79 -1.35 7.91
C ILE A 56 -35.87 -0.12 7.87
N VAL A 57 -34.79 -0.17 7.09
CA VAL A 57 -33.84 0.95 6.96
C VAL A 57 -34.54 2.22 6.45
N LEU A 58 -35.36 2.11 5.39
CA LEU A 58 -36.11 3.25 4.85
C LEU A 58 -37.15 3.81 5.84
N THR A 59 -37.84 2.97 6.61
CA THR A 59 -38.81 3.43 7.63
C THR A 59 -38.11 4.17 8.77
N CYS A 60 -36.97 3.67 9.25
CA CYS A 60 -36.15 4.38 10.24
C CYS A 60 -35.67 5.74 9.70
N PHE A 61 -35.18 5.78 8.45
CA PHE A 61 -34.67 7.01 7.83
C PHE A 61 -35.78 8.05 7.63
N PHE A 62 -36.97 7.65 7.17
CA PHE A 62 -38.11 8.56 6.99
C PHE A 62 -38.65 9.12 8.31
N ASN A 63 -38.75 8.31 9.37
CA ASN A 63 -39.21 8.78 10.68
C ASN A 63 -38.25 9.78 11.31
N PHE A 64 -36.94 9.60 11.11
CA PHE A 64 -35.92 10.57 11.55
C PHE A 64 -36.04 11.91 10.80
N TYR A 65 -36.27 11.83 9.48
CA TYR A 65 -36.38 13.02 8.62
C TYR A 65 -37.67 13.83 8.87
N THR A 66 -38.80 13.17 9.14
CA THR A 66 -40.07 13.86 9.44
C THR A 66 -40.09 14.50 10.83
N LEU A 67 -39.43 13.90 11.83
CA LEU A 67 -39.21 14.56 13.13
C LEU A 67 -38.40 15.86 12.96
N SER A 68 -37.33 15.80 12.17
CA SER A 68 -36.42 16.94 11.98
C SER A 68 -37.02 18.12 11.20
N LEU A 69 -38.04 17.91 10.37
CA LEU A 69 -38.60 18.95 9.50
C LEU A 69 -39.77 19.73 10.12
N ASN A 70 -40.52 19.12 11.05
CA ASN A 70 -41.82 19.65 11.48
C ASN A 70 -41.81 20.48 12.78
N ASN A 71 -40.65 20.67 13.44
CA ASN A 71 -40.62 21.35 14.74
C ASN A 71 -39.63 22.53 14.80
N LYS A 72 -40.15 23.76 14.61
CA LYS A 72 -39.39 25.01 14.78
C LYS A 72 -39.47 25.62 16.20
N ASN A 73 -40.29 25.05 17.10
CA ASN A 73 -40.46 25.52 18.48
C ASN A 73 -40.20 24.36 19.46
N ALA A 74 -38.96 23.83 19.45
CA ALA A 74 -38.55 22.72 20.31
C ALA A 74 -37.80 23.16 21.60
N GLU A 75 -37.67 24.45 21.87
CA GLU A 75 -37.42 24.94 23.23
C GLU A 75 -38.75 25.08 23.97
N LYS A 76 -38.84 24.46 25.16
CA LYS A 76 -40.06 24.33 26.00
C LYS A 76 -41.22 23.49 25.40
N VAL A 77 -41.10 22.16 25.45
CA VAL A 77 -41.96 21.29 26.31
C VAL A 77 -41.17 20.01 26.63
N ILE A 78 -40.83 19.79 27.90
CA ILE A 78 -40.38 18.47 28.42
C ILE A 78 -41.11 18.17 29.73
N ILE A 79 -42.44 17.96 29.65
CA ILE A 79 -43.22 17.33 30.73
C ILE A 79 -44.36 16.51 30.11
N THR A 80 -44.17 15.20 29.95
CA THR A 80 -44.96 14.17 30.67
C THR A 80 -44.41 12.75 30.40
N GLN A 81 -44.18 12.05 31.52
CA GLN A 81 -44.14 10.59 31.77
C GLN A 81 -43.66 9.58 30.69
N GLU A 82 -42.65 8.80 31.14
CA GLU A 82 -42.57 7.33 30.97
C GLU A 82 -42.38 6.75 29.55
N ASN A 83 -41.16 6.93 29.02
CA ASN A 83 -40.25 5.79 28.83
C ASN A 83 -38.79 6.24 28.68
N LYS A 84 -37.88 5.75 29.55
CA LYS A 84 -36.45 6.04 29.47
C LYS A 84 -35.73 5.05 28.54
N MET A 85 -35.67 5.36 27.24
CA MET A 85 -34.56 4.85 26.42
C MET A 85 -33.36 5.80 26.55
N HIS A 86 -32.19 5.25 26.90
CA HIS A 86 -30.95 6.00 26.87
C HIS A 86 -30.55 6.31 25.42
N PRO A 87 -29.97 7.49 25.13
CA PRO A 87 -29.50 7.81 23.79
C PRO A 87 -28.31 6.93 23.44
N ILE A 88 -28.52 5.98 22.53
CA ILE A 88 -27.43 5.26 21.87
C ILE A 88 -26.63 6.29 21.06
N SER A 89 -25.32 6.25 21.15
CA SER A 89 -24.43 7.23 20.53
C SER A 89 -24.62 7.30 19.01
N SER A 90 -24.57 8.51 18.46
CA SER A 90 -24.69 8.73 17.03
C SER A 90 -23.45 8.24 16.30
N THR A 91 -23.49 7.00 15.80
CA THR A 91 -22.56 6.51 14.78
C THR A 91 -22.71 7.37 13.53
N SER A 92 -21.65 8.11 13.19
CA SER A 92 -21.59 8.84 11.93
C SER A 92 -21.66 7.87 10.74
N ILE A 93 -22.27 8.29 9.64
CA ILE A 93 -22.29 7.53 8.37
C ILE A 93 -20.86 7.23 7.88
N GLU A 94 -19.88 8.03 8.32
CA GLU A 94 -18.44 7.85 8.10
C GLU A 94 -17.88 6.54 8.69
N SER A 95 -18.60 5.84 9.58
CA SER A 95 -18.18 4.55 10.16
C SER A 95 -18.85 3.33 9.53
N LEU A 96 -19.50 3.46 8.37
CA LEU A 96 -20.14 2.33 7.67
C LEU A 96 -19.16 1.63 6.70
N PRO A 97 -19.13 0.28 6.64
CA PRO A 97 -18.31 -0.46 5.68
C PRO A 97 -18.81 -0.28 4.25
N ASN A 98 -17.88 -0.37 3.29
CA ASN A 98 -18.10 -0.01 1.89
C ASN A 98 -19.22 -0.82 1.21
N GLU A 99 -19.43 -2.08 1.60
CA GLU A 99 -20.53 -2.91 1.07
C GLU A 99 -21.93 -2.31 1.29
N LEU A 100 -22.10 -1.48 2.33
CA LEU A 100 -23.38 -0.81 2.64
C LEU A 100 -23.50 0.56 1.97
N LEU A 101 -22.38 1.21 1.62
CA LEU A 101 -22.39 2.58 1.09
C LEU A 101 -22.80 2.63 -0.40
N LEU A 102 -22.35 1.66 -1.19
CA LEU A 102 -22.59 1.63 -2.64
C LEU A 102 -24.09 1.53 -3.01
N PRO A 103 -24.88 0.58 -2.45
CA PRO A 103 -26.29 0.42 -2.82
C PRO A 103 -27.17 1.60 -2.41
N ILE A 104 -26.76 2.35 -1.37
CA ILE A 104 -27.44 3.57 -0.93
C ILE A 104 -27.29 4.68 -1.98
N LEU A 105 -26.14 4.76 -2.63
CA LEU A 105 -25.87 5.76 -3.68
C LEU A 105 -26.59 5.41 -4.99
N GLU A 106 -26.65 4.13 -5.36
CA GLU A 106 -27.38 3.64 -6.55
C GLU A 106 -28.89 3.93 -6.49
N ALA A 107 -29.49 3.91 -5.29
CA ALA A 107 -30.91 4.19 -5.08
C ALA A 107 -31.30 5.68 -5.28
N CYS A 108 -30.33 6.60 -5.38
CA CYS A 108 -30.55 8.04 -5.33
C CYS A 108 -30.57 8.72 -6.72
N VAL A 109 -31.57 8.41 -7.55
CA VAL A 109 -31.72 9.01 -8.91
C VAL A 109 -32.94 9.93 -9.02
N VAL A 110 -32.82 11.19 -8.56
CA VAL A 110 -33.81 12.26 -8.77
C VAL A 110 -33.07 13.61 -8.93
N PRO A 111 -33.42 14.52 -9.88
CA PRO A 111 -32.60 15.69 -10.21
C PRO A 111 -32.08 16.61 -9.07
N PRO A 112 -32.79 16.87 -7.95
CA PRO A 112 -32.25 17.65 -6.84
C PRO A 112 -30.97 17.07 -6.23
N LEU A 113 -30.73 15.76 -6.39
CA LEU A 113 -29.51 15.10 -5.95
C LEU A 113 -28.28 15.51 -6.75
N PHE A 114 -28.36 16.17 -7.92
CA PHE A 114 -27.13 16.55 -8.65
C PHE A 114 -26.22 17.48 -7.83
N SER A 115 -26.77 18.42 -7.07
CA SER A 115 -25.99 19.28 -6.16
C SER A 115 -25.47 18.51 -4.95
N VAL A 116 -26.26 17.57 -4.41
CA VAL A 116 -25.89 16.69 -3.29
C VAL A 116 -24.77 15.75 -3.72
N CYS A 117 -24.95 14.98 -4.79
CA CYS A 117 -23.94 14.11 -5.39
C CYS A 117 -22.69 14.87 -5.81
N LYS A 118 -22.78 16.10 -6.33
CA LYS A 118 -21.58 16.91 -6.63
C LYS A 118 -20.86 17.35 -5.34
N ARG A 119 -21.59 17.70 -4.28
CA ARG A 119 -21.04 18.03 -2.96
C ARG A 119 -20.47 16.80 -2.24
N TRP A 120 -21.10 15.64 -2.35
CA TRP A 120 -20.64 14.35 -1.83
C TRP A 120 -19.44 13.82 -2.61
N HIS A 121 -19.43 13.91 -3.94
CA HIS A 121 -18.26 13.60 -4.76
C HIS A 121 -17.08 14.51 -4.41
N HIS A 122 -17.33 15.81 -4.18
CA HIS A 122 -16.30 16.73 -3.70
C HIS A 122 -15.84 16.40 -2.26
N LEU A 123 -16.75 16.01 -1.36
CA LEU A 123 -16.41 15.60 0.01
C LEU A 123 -15.63 14.28 0.03
N LEU A 124 -15.98 13.29 -0.79
CA LEU A 124 -15.17 12.08 -0.99
C LEU A 124 -13.80 12.43 -1.59
N ALA A 125 -13.76 13.29 -2.61
CA ALA A 125 -12.53 13.75 -3.23
C ALA A 125 -11.63 14.62 -2.33
N SER A 126 -12.13 15.17 -1.22
CA SER A 126 -11.34 15.90 -0.21
C SER A 126 -11.07 15.12 1.07
N ALA A 127 -12.02 14.30 1.53
CA ALA A 127 -11.98 13.63 2.84
C ALA A 127 -11.65 12.14 2.77
N VAL A 128 -11.74 11.47 1.60
CA VAL A 128 -11.26 10.08 1.40
C VAL A 128 -9.90 10.08 0.69
N MET A 129 -9.67 10.97 -0.27
CA MET A 129 -8.40 11.07 -1.00
C MET A 129 -7.23 11.57 -0.13
N LEU A 130 -7.50 12.43 0.85
CA LEU A 130 -6.50 12.98 1.78
C LEU A 130 -6.01 11.90 2.80
N PRO A 131 -6.86 11.04 3.37
CA PRO A 131 -6.42 9.78 3.97
C PRO A 131 -5.69 8.85 2.99
N LEU A 132 -6.19 8.68 1.76
CA LEU A 132 -5.60 7.72 0.81
C LEU A 132 -4.17 8.07 0.41
N TYR A 133 -3.82 9.36 0.22
CA TYR A 133 -2.44 9.77 -0.02
C TYR A 133 -1.51 9.35 1.15
N LYS A 134 -1.96 9.59 2.38
CA LYS A 134 -1.22 9.25 3.61
C LYS A 134 -1.16 7.73 3.85
N GLN A 135 -2.19 6.99 3.45
CA GLN A 135 -2.20 5.52 3.47
C GLN A 135 -1.23 4.93 2.44
N ILE A 136 -1.16 5.49 1.23
CA ILE A 136 -0.15 5.12 0.22
C ILE A 136 1.27 5.37 0.77
N GLY A 137 1.49 6.49 1.47
CA GLY A 137 2.71 6.74 2.24
C GLY A 137 3.06 5.63 3.23
N LYS A 138 2.10 5.17 4.02
CA LYS A 138 2.27 4.06 4.97
C LYS A 138 2.56 2.70 4.31
N VAL A 139 2.08 2.45 3.10
CA VAL A 139 2.42 1.21 2.34
C VAL A 139 3.90 1.17 1.99
N HIS A 140 4.49 2.32 1.65
CA HIS A 140 5.92 2.42 1.32
C HIS A 140 6.83 2.52 2.54
N VAL A 141 6.41 3.23 3.59
CA VAL A 141 7.24 3.52 4.77
C VAL A 141 6.42 3.35 6.06
N PRO A 142 6.18 2.11 6.54
CA PRO A 142 5.23 1.84 7.63
C PRO A 142 5.57 2.54 8.96
N GLN A 143 6.86 2.71 9.26
CA GLN A 143 7.37 3.29 10.50
C GLN A 143 7.78 4.77 10.40
N GLY A 144 7.73 5.37 9.21
CA GLY A 144 8.11 6.77 8.99
C GLY A 144 7.03 7.75 9.45
N ASN A 145 7.41 9.01 9.65
CA ASN A 145 6.43 10.08 9.88
C ASN A 145 5.76 10.53 8.55
N VAL A 146 4.67 11.30 8.67
CA VAL A 146 3.85 11.70 7.51
C VAL A 146 4.63 12.54 6.48
N LYS A 147 5.68 13.27 6.91
CA LYS A 147 6.52 14.07 6.01
C LYS A 147 7.48 13.19 5.21
N GLU A 148 8.13 12.23 5.86
CA GLU A 148 8.98 11.22 5.20
C GLU A 148 8.17 10.37 4.21
N GLN A 149 7.01 9.89 4.66
CA GLN A 149 6.05 9.14 3.83
C GLN A 149 5.64 9.93 2.57
N ALA A 150 5.29 11.21 2.73
CA ALA A 150 4.94 12.08 1.60
C ALA A 150 6.13 12.30 0.65
N LEU A 151 7.31 12.66 1.17
CA LEU A 151 8.52 12.91 0.37
C LEU A 151 8.97 11.67 -0.41
N ILE A 152 8.79 10.47 0.15
CA ILE A 152 9.15 9.21 -0.50
C ILE A 152 8.14 8.85 -1.60
N VAL A 153 6.84 8.99 -1.35
CA VAL A 153 5.80 8.82 -2.40
C VAL A 153 5.97 9.84 -3.53
N ASP A 154 6.22 11.11 -3.20
CA ASP A 154 6.49 12.16 -4.18
C ASP A 154 7.72 11.84 -5.05
N ARG A 155 8.77 11.24 -4.47
CA ARG A 155 9.99 10.86 -5.20
C ARG A 155 9.82 9.62 -6.07
N ILE A 156 9.12 8.59 -5.59
CA ILE A 156 8.77 7.36 -6.33
C ILE A 156 7.98 7.73 -7.60
N TYR A 157 6.87 8.45 -7.43
CA TYR A 157 5.97 8.81 -8.52
C TYR A 157 6.34 10.12 -9.23
N LYS A 158 7.49 10.74 -8.89
CA LYS A 158 8.03 11.97 -9.48
C LYS A 158 6.99 13.11 -9.53
N LEU A 159 6.29 13.30 -8.42
CA LEU A 159 5.19 14.24 -8.28
C LEU A 159 5.71 15.66 -8.02
N GLU A 160 5.05 16.65 -8.59
CA GLU A 160 5.34 18.05 -8.30
C GLU A 160 4.87 18.41 -6.88
N GLU A 161 5.73 19.06 -6.11
CA GLU A 161 5.48 19.46 -4.71
C GLU A 161 4.19 20.29 -4.55
N LYS A 162 3.89 21.14 -5.55
CA LYS A 162 2.75 22.08 -5.58
C LYS A 162 1.39 21.40 -5.80
N LEU A 163 1.33 20.10 -6.11
CA LEU A 163 0.08 19.39 -6.33
C LEU A 163 -0.67 19.15 -5.01
N SER A 164 -1.99 19.33 -5.02
CA SER A 164 -2.84 18.91 -3.90
C SER A 164 -2.82 17.38 -3.73
N GLU A 165 -3.03 16.87 -2.51
CA GLU A 165 -3.01 15.42 -2.25
C GLU A 165 -3.97 14.64 -3.16
N THR A 166 -5.15 15.20 -3.46
CA THR A 166 -6.10 14.63 -4.43
C THR A 166 -5.53 14.54 -5.85
N ALA A 167 -4.78 15.55 -6.30
CA ALA A 167 -4.10 15.52 -7.61
C ALA A 167 -2.92 14.52 -7.61
N LYS A 168 -2.17 14.44 -6.51
CA LYS A 168 -1.10 13.45 -6.30
C LYS A 168 -1.62 12.02 -6.38
N VAL A 169 -2.69 11.68 -5.67
CA VAL A 169 -3.35 10.35 -5.76
C VAL A 169 -3.81 10.04 -7.20
N ASN A 170 -4.43 11.01 -7.88
CA ASN A 170 -4.82 10.84 -9.28
C ASN A 170 -3.63 10.59 -10.22
N ALA A 171 -2.48 11.23 -10.00
CA ALA A 171 -1.26 10.99 -10.75
C ALA A 171 -0.65 9.60 -10.47
N ILE A 172 -0.63 9.18 -9.21
CA ILE A 172 -0.18 7.85 -8.77
C ILE A 172 -0.98 6.73 -9.46
N PHE A 173 -2.31 6.78 -9.38
CA PHE A 173 -3.17 5.76 -10.00
C PHE A 173 -3.07 5.79 -11.53
N ARG A 174 -2.89 6.96 -12.17
CA ARG A 174 -2.60 7.04 -13.62
C ARG A 174 -1.30 6.34 -14.01
N GLN A 175 -0.24 6.47 -13.21
CA GLN A 175 1.02 5.78 -13.46
C GLN A 175 0.87 4.26 -13.26
N ILE A 176 0.24 3.83 -12.16
CA ILE A 176 -0.05 2.41 -11.89
C ILE A 176 -0.90 1.78 -12.99
N PHE A 177 -2.00 2.41 -13.41
CA PHE A 177 -2.85 1.86 -14.47
C PHE A 177 -2.16 1.87 -15.84
N THR A 178 -1.27 2.84 -16.11
CA THR A 178 -0.43 2.82 -17.33
C THR A 178 0.52 1.62 -17.32
N LEU A 179 1.22 1.38 -16.20
CA LEU A 179 2.18 0.30 -16.06
C LEU A 179 1.51 -1.09 -16.04
N ALA A 180 0.41 -1.24 -15.29
CA ALA A 180 -0.42 -2.45 -15.31
C ALA A 180 -0.98 -2.73 -16.71
N LYS A 181 -1.38 -1.69 -17.47
CA LYS A 181 -1.83 -1.84 -18.87
C LYS A 181 -0.68 -2.24 -19.81
N SER A 182 0.56 -1.80 -19.60
CA SER A 182 1.70 -2.29 -20.40
C SER A 182 2.07 -3.74 -20.07
N LEU A 183 1.91 -4.17 -18.81
CA LEU A 183 2.22 -5.54 -18.36
C LEU A 183 1.07 -6.55 -18.58
N SER A 184 -0.18 -6.07 -18.71
CA SER A 184 -1.37 -6.92 -18.92
C SER A 184 -2.40 -6.21 -19.82
N THR A 185 -2.03 -5.96 -21.08
CA THR A 185 -2.81 -5.17 -22.06
C THR A 185 -4.26 -5.61 -22.25
N LEU A 186 -4.55 -6.89 -22.04
CA LEU A 186 -5.84 -7.53 -22.36
C LEU A 186 -6.83 -7.48 -21.20
N GLU A 187 -6.37 -7.47 -19.95
CA GLU A 187 -7.22 -7.25 -18.76
C GLU A 187 -7.97 -5.90 -18.86
N PHE A 188 -7.27 -4.87 -19.35
CA PHE A 188 -7.79 -3.51 -19.47
C PHE A 188 -8.81 -3.34 -20.62
N LYS A 189 -9.04 -4.37 -21.45
CA LYS A 189 -10.14 -4.41 -22.43
C LYS A 189 -11.47 -4.88 -21.83
N TRP A 190 -11.45 -5.73 -20.80
CA TRP A 190 -12.63 -6.48 -20.35
C TRP A 190 -13.11 -6.15 -18.92
N LYS A 191 -12.29 -5.52 -18.06
CA LYS A 191 -12.78 -4.91 -16.81
C LYS A 191 -13.38 -3.52 -17.09
N THR A 192 -14.67 -3.31 -16.77
CA THR A 192 -15.30 -1.97 -16.74
C THR A 192 -14.57 -1.03 -15.79
N GLU A 193 -14.68 0.28 -16.03
CA GLU A 193 -13.95 1.29 -15.25
C GLU A 193 -14.39 1.37 -13.78
N GLU A 194 -15.62 0.92 -13.46
CA GLU A 194 -16.14 0.77 -12.10
C GLU A 194 -15.27 -0.14 -11.22
N LYS A 195 -14.65 -1.18 -11.80
CA LYS A 195 -13.71 -2.07 -11.09
C LYS A 195 -12.31 -1.46 -10.89
N ARG A 196 -12.11 -0.18 -11.24
CA ARG A 196 -10.83 0.55 -11.12
C ARG A 196 -10.89 1.68 -10.08
N GLY A 197 -11.75 1.53 -9.06
CA GLY A 197 -11.91 2.51 -7.98
C GLY A 197 -10.60 2.86 -7.26
N LEU A 198 -10.47 4.13 -6.87
CA LEU A 198 -9.29 4.67 -6.17
C LEU A 198 -9.31 4.25 -4.69
N THR A 199 -8.86 3.02 -4.40
CA THR A 199 -8.87 2.44 -3.04
C THR A 199 -7.49 1.90 -2.67
N LEU A 200 -7.19 1.85 -1.37
CA LEU A 200 -5.91 1.31 -0.88
C LEU A 200 -5.74 -0.19 -1.23
N ALA A 201 -6.83 -0.96 -1.22
CA ALA A 201 -6.80 -2.39 -1.60
C ALA A 201 -6.43 -2.57 -3.08
N ASN A 202 -7.04 -1.79 -3.98
CA ASN A 202 -6.70 -1.79 -5.40
C ASN A 202 -5.25 -1.32 -5.61
N TYR A 203 -4.86 -0.22 -4.94
CA TYR A 203 -3.49 0.30 -4.97
C TYR A 203 -2.47 -0.79 -4.64
N SER A 204 -2.62 -1.45 -3.49
CA SER A 204 -1.70 -2.47 -3.03
C SER A 204 -1.69 -3.73 -3.91
N SER A 205 -2.85 -4.17 -4.43
CA SER A 205 -2.90 -5.33 -5.34
C SER A 205 -2.26 -5.04 -6.70
N TYR A 206 -2.48 -3.86 -7.28
CA TYR A 206 -1.78 -3.47 -8.50
C TYR A 206 -0.28 -3.28 -8.25
N LEU A 207 0.13 -2.62 -7.15
CA LEU A 207 1.53 -2.44 -6.78
C LEU A 207 2.24 -3.79 -6.64
N LEU A 208 1.66 -4.70 -5.86
CA LEU A 208 2.14 -6.07 -5.64
C LEU A 208 2.39 -6.79 -6.96
N ASN A 209 1.35 -6.89 -7.78
CA ASN A 209 1.43 -7.73 -8.96
C ASN A 209 2.20 -7.06 -10.13
N ILE A 210 2.30 -5.73 -10.19
CA ILE A 210 3.27 -5.03 -11.06
C ILE A 210 4.70 -5.46 -10.73
N ASN A 211 5.11 -5.39 -9.46
CA ASN A 211 6.49 -5.69 -9.06
C ASN A 211 6.82 -7.18 -9.26
N ARG A 212 5.85 -8.08 -9.05
CA ARG A 212 5.95 -9.50 -9.41
C ARG A 212 6.20 -9.70 -10.91
N LEU A 213 5.47 -9.04 -11.80
CA LEU A 213 5.69 -9.18 -13.25
C LEU A 213 7.00 -8.52 -13.73
N LEU A 214 7.45 -7.43 -13.08
CA LEU A 214 8.78 -6.84 -13.34
C LEU A 214 9.93 -7.77 -12.95
N LEU A 215 9.79 -8.49 -11.82
CA LEU A 215 10.70 -9.56 -11.42
C LEU A 215 10.64 -10.73 -12.43
N TRP A 216 9.44 -11.19 -12.79
CA TRP A 216 9.25 -12.34 -13.68
C TRP A 216 9.86 -12.14 -15.07
N LYS A 217 9.70 -10.96 -15.68
CA LYS A 217 10.34 -10.58 -16.96
C LYS A 217 11.88 -10.46 -16.92
N LYS A 218 12.52 -10.85 -15.80
CA LYS A 218 13.97 -10.98 -15.65
C LYS A 218 14.42 -12.35 -15.14
N LEU A 219 13.49 -13.27 -14.93
CA LEU A 219 13.78 -14.69 -14.72
C LEU A 219 13.92 -15.41 -16.08
N PRO A 220 14.64 -16.55 -16.16
CA PRO A 220 14.71 -17.38 -17.36
C PRO A 220 13.31 -17.72 -17.89
N GLU A 221 13.13 -17.59 -19.21
CA GLU A 221 11.89 -17.87 -19.96
C GLU A 221 10.62 -17.13 -19.49
N GLY A 222 10.71 -16.26 -18.47
CA GLY A 222 9.54 -15.64 -17.84
C GLY A 222 8.78 -14.65 -18.71
N GLU A 223 9.47 -13.95 -19.63
CA GLU A 223 8.82 -13.09 -20.62
C GLU A 223 8.08 -13.92 -21.68
N GLU A 224 8.68 -15.01 -22.15
CA GLU A 224 8.07 -15.93 -23.12
C GLU A 224 6.86 -16.68 -22.54
N TYR A 225 6.92 -17.09 -21.26
CA TYR A 225 5.79 -17.68 -20.55
C TYR A 225 4.62 -16.70 -20.38
N LEU A 226 4.91 -15.45 -20.01
CA LEU A 226 3.90 -14.40 -19.83
C LEU A 226 3.16 -14.03 -21.12
N ASP A 227 3.79 -14.23 -22.29
CA ASP A 227 3.23 -13.91 -23.61
C ASP A 227 2.52 -15.10 -24.31
N ARG A 228 2.48 -16.29 -23.69
CA ARG A 228 1.66 -17.43 -24.16
C ARG A 228 0.17 -17.07 -24.18
N GLU A 229 -0.61 -17.62 -25.12
CA GLU A 229 -2.05 -17.28 -25.24
C GLU A 229 -2.81 -17.51 -23.93
N GLU A 230 -2.65 -18.68 -23.31
CA GLU A 230 -3.33 -19.06 -22.07
C GLU A 230 -2.96 -18.18 -20.86
N ILE A 231 -1.77 -17.57 -20.87
CA ILE A 231 -1.28 -16.71 -19.77
C ILE A 231 -1.58 -15.23 -20.04
N LYS A 232 -1.38 -14.74 -21.26
CA LYS A 232 -1.38 -13.29 -21.55
C LYS A 232 -2.74 -12.62 -21.36
N HIS A 233 -3.84 -13.37 -21.52
CA HIS A 233 -5.21 -12.87 -21.27
C HIS A 233 -5.60 -12.84 -19.78
N LEU A 234 -4.81 -13.47 -18.88
CA LEU A 234 -5.07 -13.47 -17.44
C LEU A 234 -4.94 -12.07 -16.82
N SER A 235 -5.64 -11.84 -15.70
CA SER A 235 -5.45 -10.63 -14.90
C SER A 235 -4.04 -10.55 -14.32
N LEU A 236 -3.58 -9.33 -14.04
CA LEU A 236 -2.31 -9.07 -13.37
C LEU A 236 -2.18 -9.85 -12.06
N GLU A 237 -3.29 -9.97 -11.31
CA GLU A 237 -3.41 -10.76 -10.08
C GLU A 237 -3.23 -12.26 -10.32
N LYS A 238 -3.92 -12.85 -11.32
CA LYS A 238 -3.76 -14.27 -11.66
C LYS A 238 -2.40 -14.61 -12.26
N LYS A 239 -1.74 -13.67 -12.94
CA LYS A 239 -0.32 -13.80 -13.30
C LYS A 239 0.55 -13.75 -12.03
N GLY A 240 0.31 -12.80 -11.13
CA GLY A 240 1.07 -12.67 -9.88
C GLY A 240 0.97 -13.89 -8.94
N GLU A 241 -0.12 -14.64 -8.96
CA GLU A 241 -0.25 -15.92 -8.25
C GLU A 241 0.71 -16.99 -8.78
N LEU A 242 0.85 -17.13 -10.11
CA LEU A 242 1.64 -18.18 -10.77
C LEU A 242 3.17 -18.02 -10.62
N LEU A 243 3.66 -16.84 -10.23
CA LEU A 243 5.09 -16.55 -10.13
C LEU A 243 5.82 -17.50 -9.16
N ARG A 244 5.17 -17.86 -8.05
CA ARG A 244 5.73 -18.72 -7.00
C ARG A 244 6.07 -20.10 -7.53
N ASP A 245 5.11 -20.71 -8.22
CA ASP A 245 5.20 -22.06 -8.76
C ASP A 245 6.19 -22.07 -9.95
N TRP A 246 6.14 -21.04 -10.81
CA TRP A 246 7.10 -20.86 -11.90
C TRP A 246 8.55 -20.77 -11.41
N ILE A 247 8.80 -20.02 -10.34
CA ILE A 247 10.14 -19.93 -9.73
C ILE A 247 10.59 -21.30 -9.21
N GLU A 248 9.71 -22.00 -8.50
CA GLU A 248 10.04 -23.32 -7.96
C GLU A 248 10.36 -24.31 -9.06
N GLU A 249 9.60 -24.36 -10.16
CA GLU A 249 9.85 -25.25 -11.29
C GLU A 249 11.13 -24.89 -12.06
N ASN A 250 11.28 -23.62 -12.47
CA ASN A 250 12.20 -23.23 -13.54
C ASN A 250 13.49 -22.53 -13.06
N CYS A 251 13.50 -21.95 -11.85
CA CYS A 251 14.60 -21.09 -11.40
C CYS A 251 15.59 -21.77 -10.44
N LYS A 252 15.48 -23.09 -10.21
CA LYS A 252 16.26 -23.86 -9.21
C LYS A 252 17.78 -23.61 -9.24
N ASN A 253 18.35 -23.32 -10.41
CA ASN A 253 19.80 -23.19 -10.64
C ASN A 253 20.27 -21.74 -10.88
N ILE A 254 19.44 -20.71 -10.66
CA ILE A 254 19.84 -19.32 -10.94
C ILE A 254 20.88 -18.80 -9.93
N MET A 255 22.12 -18.60 -10.39
CA MET A 255 23.24 -18.11 -9.56
C MET A 255 23.39 -16.59 -9.57
N GLY A 256 22.80 -15.88 -10.54
CA GLY A 256 22.87 -14.43 -10.66
C GLY A 256 21.63 -13.84 -11.30
N LEU A 257 21.10 -12.76 -10.72
CA LEU A 257 19.88 -12.09 -11.17
C LEU A 257 20.10 -10.57 -11.26
N GLY A 258 19.89 -10.03 -12.47
CA GLY A 258 20.02 -8.61 -12.79
C GLY A 258 18.66 -7.93 -12.88
N LEU A 259 18.33 -7.14 -11.86
CA LEU A 259 17.13 -6.30 -11.75
C LEU A 259 17.51 -4.80 -11.79
N TYR A 260 18.66 -4.47 -12.35
CA TYR A 260 19.12 -3.09 -12.53
C TYR A 260 18.08 -2.24 -13.29
N ARG A 261 17.64 -1.14 -12.69
CA ARG A 261 16.79 -0.10 -13.31
C ARG A 261 15.48 -0.62 -13.93
N VAL A 262 14.90 -1.71 -13.41
CA VAL A 262 13.63 -2.27 -13.91
C VAL A 262 12.39 -1.51 -13.41
N GLY A 263 12.54 -0.68 -12.37
CA GLY A 263 11.46 0.13 -11.81
C GLY A 263 10.72 -0.51 -10.62
N LEU A 264 11.36 -1.44 -9.90
CA LEU A 264 10.79 -2.01 -8.68
C LEU A 264 10.62 -0.93 -7.60
N THR A 265 9.44 -0.85 -6.99
CA THR A 265 9.12 0.03 -5.85
C THR A 265 9.21 -0.72 -4.51
N TYR A 266 9.02 -2.04 -4.53
CA TYR A 266 9.33 -2.94 -3.43
C TYR A 266 9.70 -4.31 -4.04
N LEU A 267 10.42 -5.16 -3.31
CA LEU A 267 10.86 -6.47 -3.80
C LEU A 267 9.86 -7.57 -3.36
N PRO A 268 9.26 -8.37 -4.28
CA PRO A 268 8.37 -9.48 -3.92
C PRO A 268 9.04 -10.54 -3.05
N SER A 269 8.31 -11.09 -2.07
CA SER A 269 8.82 -12.14 -1.17
C SER A 269 9.12 -13.46 -1.89
N GLU A 270 8.53 -13.69 -3.07
CA GLU A 270 8.91 -14.77 -3.99
C GLU A 270 10.42 -14.80 -4.30
N ILE A 271 11.16 -13.70 -4.13
CA ILE A 271 12.63 -13.67 -4.28
C ILE A 271 13.35 -14.72 -3.41
N GLY A 272 12.83 -15.02 -2.20
CA GLY A 272 13.47 -15.93 -1.24
C GLY A 272 13.57 -17.38 -1.72
N GLN A 273 12.74 -17.78 -2.69
CA GLN A 273 12.79 -19.11 -3.30
C GLN A 273 14.07 -19.34 -4.12
N LEU A 274 14.81 -18.28 -4.50
CA LEU A 274 16.04 -18.36 -5.30
C LEU A 274 17.25 -18.79 -4.45
N SER A 275 17.14 -19.93 -3.77
CA SER A 275 18.10 -20.40 -2.75
C SER A 275 19.56 -20.51 -3.24
N GLN A 276 19.80 -20.74 -4.53
CA GLN A 276 21.13 -20.85 -5.14
C GLN A 276 21.75 -19.51 -5.59
N LEU A 277 21.03 -18.40 -5.39
CA LEU A 277 21.44 -17.09 -5.89
C LEU A 277 22.67 -16.56 -5.17
N GLN A 278 23.77 -16.34 -5.91
CA GLN A 278 25.03 -15.82 -5.41
C GLN A 278 25.22 -14.32 -5.68
N ARG A 279 24.53 -13.76 -6.68
CA ARG A 279 24.53 -12.33 -6.99
C ARG A 279 23.12 -11.80 -7.24
N LEU A 280 22.75 -10.74 -6.52
CA LEU A 280 21.50 -10.00 -6.72
C LEU A 280 21.81 -8.51 -6.96
N ASP A 281 21.47 -8.02 -8.14
CA ASP A 281 21.72 -6.64 -8.56
C ASP A 281 20.39 -5.88 -8.71
N LEU A 282 20.08 -5.04 -7.72
CA LEU A 282 18.85 -4.26 -7.58
C LEU A 282 19.12 -2.74 -7.70
N ASN A 283 20.27 -2.37 -8.27
CA ASN A 283 20.70 -0.99 -8.41
C ASN A 283 19.73 -0.13 -9.26
N GLN A 284 19.61 1.16 -8.95
CA GLN A 284 18.77 2.15 -9.65
C GLN A 284 17.26 1.82 -9.72
N ASN A 285 16.71 1.26 -8.65
CA ASN A 285 15.26 1.06 -8.48
C ASN A 285 14.68 2.11 -7.50
N GLN A 286 13.49 1.84 -6.98
CA GLN A 286 12.72 2.73 -6.11
C GLN A 286 12.36 2.05 -4.78
N LEU A 287 13.12 1.02 -4.39
CA LEU A 287 12.86 0.20 -3.20
C LEU A 287 12.92 1.04 -1.93
N THR A 288 11.87 1.00 -1.11
CA THR A 288 11.84 1.65 0.22
C THR A 288 12.17 0.71 1.37
N THR A 289 11.93 -0.59 1.18
CA THR A 289 12.24 -1.68 2.10
C THR A 289 12.70 -2.93 1.34
N LEU A 290 13.21 -3.92 2.07
CA LEU A 290 13.41 -5.29 1.58
C LEU A 290 12.45 -6.24 2.34
N PRO A 291 11.94 -7.30 1.71
CA PRO A 291 11.18 -8.36 2.39
C PRO A 291 12.08 -9.13 3.37
N ALA A 292 11.49 -9.69 4.43
CA ALA A 292 12.20 -10.56 5.38
C ALA A 292 12.80 -11.79 4.67
N GLU A 293 12.12 -12.27 3.64
CA GLU A 293 12.52 -13.37 2.78
C GLU A 293 13.84 -13.13 2.02
N ILE A 294 14.42 -11.91 2.05
CA ILE A 294 15.80 -11.68 1.60
C ILE A 294 16.79 -12.58 2.34
N GLY A 295 16.56 -12.88 3.63
CA GLY A 295 17.42 -13.74 4.45
C GLY A 295 17.47 -15.20 4.02
N GLN A 296 16.50 -15.65 3.20
CA GLN A 296 16.45 -17.02 2.66
C GLN A 296 17.53 -17.28 1.60
N LEU A 297 18.15 -16.23 1.05
CA LEU A 297 19.21 -16.29 0.04
C LEU A 297 20.57 -16.70 0.65
N SER A 298 20.63 -17.87 1.28
CA SER A 298 21.79 -18.36 2.05
C SER A 298 23.12 -18.44 1.29
N GLN A 299 23.07 -18.53 -0.05
CA GLN A 299 24.25 -18.59 -0.93
C GLN A 299 24.69 -17.21 -1.45
N LEU A 300 24.01 -16.13 -1.07
CA LEU A 300 24.24 -14.80 -1.62
C LEU A 300 25.60 -14.22 -1.19
N ARG A 301 26.41 -13.84 -2.18
CA ARG A 301 27.79 -13.34 -2.01
C ARG A 301 27.92 -11.86 -2.36
N GLY A 302 27.06 -11.34 -3.23
CA GLY A 302 26.99 -9.91 -3.56
C GLY A 302 25.56 -9.42 -3.68
N LEU A 303 25.21 -8.42 -2.86
CA LEU A 303 23.93 -7.72 -2.88
C LEU A 303 24.19 -6.24 -3.20
N TYR A 304 23.63 -5.77 -4.31
CA TYR A 304 23.84 -4.42 -4.81
C TYR A 304 22.50 -3.68 -4.87
N LEU A 305 22.36 -2.62 -4.09
CA LEU A 305 21.14 -1.84 -3.84
C LEU A 305 21.36 -0.33 -4.02
N LYS A 306 22.43 0.05 -4.73
CA LYS A 306 22.82 1.43 -4.99
C LYS A 306 21.69 2.22 -5.65
N GLN A 307 21.47 3.47 -5.24
CA GLN A 307 20.43 4.35 -5.81
C GLN A 307 19.03 3.72 -5.69
N ASN A 308 18.59 3.52 -4.46
CA ASN A 308 17.22 3.17 -4.10
C ASN A 308 16.67 4.20 -3.10
N GLN A 309 15.58 3.89 -2.38
CA GLN A 309 14.96 4.79 -1.40
C GLN A 309 14.93 4.18 0.02
N LEU A 310 15.76 3.16 0.28
CA LEU A 310 15.73 2.35 1.49
C LEU A 310 15.88 3.21 2.75
N THR A 311 14.92 3.16 3.65
CA THR A 311 14.97 3.89 4.95
C THR A 311 15.52 3.04 6.09
N ALA A 312 15.40 1.71 5.97
CA ALA A 312 15.90 0.74 6.94
C ALA A 312 16.23 -0.59 6.23
N LEU A 313 16.95 -1.48 6.93
CA LEU A 313 17.15 -2.88 6.53
C LEU A 313 16.32 -3.80 7.43
N PRO A 314 15.80 -4.94 6.92
CA PRO A 314 15.24 -5.99 7.77
C PRO A 314 16.34 -6.64 8.61
N ALA A 315 16.00 -7.14 9.81
CA ALA A 315 16.92 -7.88 10.67
C ALA A 315 17.43 -9.16 9.98
N GLU A 316 16.60 -9.73 9.11
CA GLU A 316 16.89 -10.88 8.26
C GLU A 316 18.07 -10.66 7.30
N ILE A 317 18.56 -9.41 7.11
CA ILE A 317 19.83 -9.16 6.41
C ILE A 317 20.98 -9.94 7.04
N GLY A 318 21.00 -10.12 8.36
CA GLY A 318 22.02 -10.87 9.09
C GLY A 318 21.97 -12.39 8.89
N GLN A 319 20.99 -12.91 8.14
CA GLN A 319 20.93 -14.33 7.75
C GLN A 319 21.80 -14.65 6.52
N LEU A 320 22.26 -13.61 5.79
CA LEU A 320 23.09 -13.72 4.58
C LEU A 320 24.55 -14.10 4.90
N SER A 321 24.74 -15.25 5.54
CA SER A 321 26.03 -15.71 6.10
C SER A 321 27.18 -15.84 5.08
N GLN A 322 26.92 -15.94 3.78
CA GLN A 322 27.95 -15.96 2.71
C GLN A 322 28.24 -14.58 2.09
N LEU A 323 27.59 -13.51 2.54
CA LEU A 323 27.67 -12.20 1.88
C LEU A 323 29.07 -11.60 2.02
N ARG A 324 29.67 -11.24 0.88
CA ARG A 324 31.02 -10.65 0.78
C ARG A 324 30.98 -9.18 0.38
N ARG A 325 29.96 -8.76 -0.36
CA ARG A 325 29.77 -7.35 -0.76
C ARG A 325 28.34 -6.92 -0.55
N LEU A 326 28.15 -5.79 0.13
CA LEU A 326 26.87 -5.14 0.37
C LEU A 326 26.98 -3.67 -0.02
N HIS A 327 26.39 -3.30 -1.15
CA HIS A 327 26.39 -1.91 -1.64
C HIS A 327 25.00 -1.31 -1.42
N LEU A 328 24.92 -0.39 -0.48
CA LEU A 328 23.71 0.30 -0.03
C LEU A 328 23.78 1.82 -0.29
N ASN A 329 24.73 2.27 -1.11
CA ASN A 329 25.01 3.67 -1.28
C ASN A 329 23.94 4.43 -2.08
N GLN A 330 23.81 5.73 -1.80
CA GLN A 330 22.78 6.60 -2.37
C GLN A 330 21.36 6.08 -1.99
N ASN A 331 21.10 5.96 -0.69
CA ASN A 331 19.82 5.55 -0.10
C ASN A 331 19.40 6.54 1.02
N GLN A 332 18.54 6.12 1.95
CA GLN A 332 18.01 6.95 3.04
C GLN A 332 18.12 6.27 4.40
N LEU A 333 19.09 5.36 4.58
CA LEU A 333 19.27 4.64 5.83
C LEU A 333 19.66 5.62 6.94
N THR A 334 18.85 5.66 8.01
CA THR A 334 19.12 6.46 9.22
C THR A 334 19.84 5.67 10.30
N SER A 335 19.73 4.35 10.28
CA SER A 335 20.46 3.40 11.14
C SER A 335 20.70 2.06 10.42
N LEU A 336 21.44 1.17 11.08
CA LEU A 336 21.61 -0.23 10.71
C LEU A 336 21.03 -1.13 11.82
N PRO A 337 20.46 -2.31 11.51
CA PRO A 337 20.11 -3.29 12.53
C PRO A 337 21.37 -3.91 13.14
N ALA A 338 21.33 -4.28 14.43
CA ALA A 338 22.41 -4.98 15.12
C ALA A 338 22.81 -6.29 14.40
N GLU A 339 21.84 -6.94 13.76
CA GLU A 339 22.01 -8.09 12.88
C GLU A 339 23.06 -7.92 11.77
N ILE A 340 23.44 -6.69 11.41
CA ILE A 340 24.51 -6.45 10.43
C ILE A 340 25.82 -7.14 10.85
N GLY A 341 26.12 -7.21 12.15
CA GLY A 341 27.32 -7.85 12.70
C GLY A 341 27.41 -9.36 12.40
N ARG A 342 26.27 -10.03 12.12
CA ARG A 342 26.23 -11.46 11.78
C ARG A 342 26.85 -11.78 10.42
N LEU A 343 27.12 -10.78 9.58
CA LEU A 343 27.75 -10.90 8.26
C LEU A 343 29.27 -11.16 8.34
N SER A 344 29.66 -12.22 9.04
CA SER A 344 31.05 -12.64 9.34
C SER A 344 31.94 -13.00 8.12
N TRP A 345 31.39 -12.89 6.90
CA TRP A 345 32.12 -13.06 5.63
C TRP A 345 32.16 -11.78 4.77
N LEU A 346 31.62 -10.66 5.26
CA LEU A 346 31.57 -9.39 4.54
C LEU A 346 32.97 -8.81 4.40
N GLN A 347 33.30 -8.36 3.18
CA GLN A 347 34.61 -7.82 2.79
C GLN A 347 34.51 -6.36 2.34
N GLU A 348 33.41 -5.99 1.66
CA GLU A 348 33.09 -4.62 1.27
C GLU A 348 31.67 -4.23 1.73
N LEU A 349 31.59 -3.10 2.46
CA LEU A 349 30.34 -2.47 2.87
C LEU A 349 30.36 -1.00 2.41
N ASP A 350 29.47 -0.68 1.47
CA ASP A 350 29.38 0.66 0.88
C ASP A 350 28.05 1.31 1.28
N LEU A 351 28.11 2.16 2.31
CA LEU A 351 27.00 2.92 2.90
C LEU A 351 27.07 4.41 2.55
N SER A 352 27.91 4.79 1.57
CA SER A 352 28.11 6.17 1.15
C SER A 352 26.80 6.86 0.70
N GLN A 353 26.64 8.16 0.93
CA GLN A 353 25.41 8.90 0.61
C GLN A 353 24.15 8.26 1.25
N ASN A 354 24.08 8.28 2.58
CA ASN A 354 22.92 7.88 3.38
C ASN A 354 22.64 8.94 4.46
N GLN A 355 21.86 8.61 5.49
CA GLN A 355 21.45 9.51 6.56
C GLN A 355 21.84 8.97 7.95
N LEU A 356 22.88 8.12 8.01
CA LEU A 356 23.33 7.47 9.24
C LEU A 356 23.86 8.51 10.23
N THR A 357 23.33 8.53 11.46
CA THR A 357 23.77 9.42 12.54
C THR A 357 24.75 8.77 13.52
N SER A 358 24.74 7.43 13.58
CA SER A 358 25.65 6.56 14.33
C SER A 358 25.81 5.21 13.64
N LEU A 359 26.66 4.34 14.21
CA LEU A 359 26.78 2.92 13.87
C LEU A 359 26.37 2.05 15.08
N PRO A 360 25.82 0.84 14.88
CA PRO A 360 25.68 -0.15 15.94
C PRO A 360 27.06 -0.61 16.45
N THR A 361 27.16 -0.99 17.73
CA THR A 361 28.41 -1.51 18.31
C THR A 361 28.79 -2.86 17.69
N GLU A 362 27.81 -3.65 17.24
CA GLU A 362 27.99 -4.91 16.53
C GLU A 362 28.75 -4.80 15.19
N ILE A 363 29.09 -3.59 14.72
CA ILE A 363 29.93 -3.37 13.54
C ILE A 363 31.31 -4.05 13.68
N GLU A 364 31.82 -4.24 14.91
CA GLU A 364 33.06 -4.98 15.20
C GLU A 364 33.03 -6.44 14.73
N GLN A 365 31.84 -7.05 14.71
CA GLN A 365 31.64 -8.48 14.40
C GLN A 365 31.89 -8.79 12.92
N LEU A 366 31.98 -7.76 12.07
CA LEU A 366 32.40 -7.81 10.67
C LEU A 366 33.93 -8.07 10.53
N SER A 367 34.41 -9.12 11.19
CA SER A 367 35.81 -9.50 11.36
C SER A 367 36.63 -9.74 10.08
N LYS A 368 36.00 -9.74 8.90
CA LYS A 368 36.64 -9.88 7.58
C LYS A 368 36.49 -8.65 6.68
N LEU A 369 35.91 -7.56 7.19
CA LEU A 369 35.67 -6.35 6.42
C LEU A 369 36.98 -5.66 6.10
N GLN A 370 37.22 -5.40 4.81
CA GLN A 370 38.43 -4.78 4.27
C GLN A 370 38.16 -3.35 3.80
N THR A 371 36.94 -3.05 3.37
CA THR A 371 36.52 -1.71 2.94
C THR A 371 35.18 -1.34 3.56
N LEU A 372 35.17 -0.22 4.29
CA LEU A 372 33.99 0.43 4.84
C LEU A 372 33.90 1.86 4.30
N LYS A 373 32.87 2.15 3.50
CA LYS A 373 32.59 3.51 3.00
C LYS A 373 31.36 4.06 3.70
N LEU A 374 31.53 5.14 4.44
CA LEU A 374 30.53 5.84 5.24
C LEU A 374 30.46 7.34 4.90
N ASN A 375 31.17 7.77 3.85
CA ASN A 375 31.20 9.16 3.45
C ASN A 375 29.83 9.70 3.01
N GLN A 376 29.64 11.01 3.17
CA GLN A 376 28.38 11.69 2.86
C GLN A 376 27.21 11.11 3.69
N ASN A 377 27.39 11.11 5.01
CA ASN A 377 26.39 10.70 6.01
C ASN A 377 26.26 11.81 7.08
N GLN A 378 25.62 11.51 8.22
CA GLN A 378 25.37 12.44 9.32
C GLN A 378 26.05 11.97 10.62
N LEU A 379 27.11 11.16 10.52
CA LEU A 379 27.77 10.53 11.66
C LEU A 379 28.36 11.60 12.58
N THR A 380 27.92 11.62 13.85
CA THR A 380 28.38 12.57 14.87
C THR A 380 29.50 12.01 15.75
N CYS A 381 29.55 10.69 15.89
CA CYS A 381 30.61 9.92 16.55
C CYS A 381 30.78 8.56 15.88
N LEU A 382 31.79 7.80 16.34
CA LEU A 382 31.98 6.39 16.00
C LEU A 382 32.04 5.56 17.30
N PRO A 383 31.55 4.31 17.29
CA PRO A 383 31.74 3.39 18.41
C PRO A 383 33.24 3.08 18.58
N ALA A 384 33.68 2.88 19.83
CA ALA A 384 35.08 2.52 20.15
C ALA A 384 35.44 1.13 19.59
N GLU A 385 34.43 0.26 19.54
CA GLU A 385 34.35 -1.05 18.92
C GLU A 385 34.88 -1.07 17.48
N ILE A 386 34.88 0.07 16.76
CA ILE A 386 35.51 0.21 15.43
C ILE A 386 36.98 -0.25 15.41
N GLY A 387 37.72 -0.06 16.52
CA GLY A 387 39.13 -0.45 16.62
C GLY A 387 39.38 -1.97 16.56
N GLN A 388 38.36 -2.78 16.84
CA GLN A 388 38.46 -4.25 16.81
C GLN A 388 38.45 -4.83 15.38
N MET A 389 38.13 -4.02 14.37
CA MET A 389 37.99 -4.43 12.95
C MET A 389 39.36 -4.70 12.28
N SER A 390 40.07 -5.71 12.77
CA SER A 390 41.50 -5.96 12.48
C SER A 390 41.89 -6.14 11.00
N GLN A 391 40.93 -6.48 10.12
CA GLN A 391 41.15 -6.66 8.68
C GLN A 391 40.83 -5.42 7.84
N LEU A 392 40.40 -4.32 8.47
CA LEU A 392 39.96 -3.11 7.78
C LEU A 392 41.15 -2.38 7.16
N GLN A 393 41.12 -2.22 5.83
CA GLN A 393 42.20 -1.64 5.01
C GLN A 393 41.83 -0.25 4.48
N ARG A 394 40.56 0.00 4.18
CA ARG A 394 40.02 1.33 3.85
C ARG A 394 38.81 1.70 4.70
N LEU A 395 38.87 2.87 5.32
CA LEU A 395 37.79 3.49 6.06
C LEU A 395 37.59 4.92 5.53
N ASP A 396 36.48 5.14 4.82
CA ASP A 396 36.11 6.47 4.31
C ASP A 396 34.96 7.05 5.13
N LEU A 397 35.23 8.16 5.80
CA LEU A 397 34.34 8.90 6.70
C LEU A 397 34.15 10.35 6.22
N SER A 398 34.62 10.69 5.01
CA SER A 398 34.58 12.07 4.49
C SER A 398 33.16 12.65 4.41
N GLN A 399 33.00 13.96 4.54
CA GLN A 399 31.69 14.63 4.55
C GLN A 399 30.71 14.02 5.58
N ASN A 400 31.06 14.15 6.86
CA ASN A 400 30.26 13.74 8.03
C ASN A 400 30.30 14.84 9.11
N GLN A 401 29.75 14.56 10.30
CA GLN A 401 29.62 15.52 11.41
C GLN A 401 30.54 15.17 12.60
N LEU A 402 31.62 14.41 12.37
CA LEU A 402 32.52 13.93 13.42
C LEU A 402 33.28 15.09 14.06
N ALA A 403 33.05 15.33 15.36
CA ALA A 403 33.77 16.35 16.13
C ALA A 403 35.12 15.84 16.70
N SER A 404 35.24 14.52 16.86
CA SER A 404 36.42 13.79 17.34
C SER A 404 36.42 12.35 16.80
N LEU A 405 37.49 11.59 17.07
CA LEU A 405 37.63 10.18 16.74
C LEU A 405 37.93 9.35 18.00
N PRO A 406 37.42 8.11 18.13
CA PRO A 406 37.83 7.20 19.19
C PRO A 406 39.32 6.83 19.05
N VAL A 407 40.04 6.76 20.17
CA VAL A 407 41.49 6.46 20.18
C VAL A 407 41.80 5.04 19.72
N GLU A 408 40.77 4.20 19.72
CA GLU A 408 40.69 2.83 19.24
C GLU A 408 40.93 2.73 17.72
N ILE A 409 40.74 3.79 16.93
CA ILE A 409 41.15 3.83 15.51
C ILE A 409 42.67 3.59 15.36
N GLY A 410 43.48 3.95 16.36
CA GLY A 410 44.91 3.61 16.39
C GLY A 410 45.20 2.10 16.49
N GLN A 411 44.20 1.27 16.78
CA GLN A 411 44.27 -0.20 16.84
C GLN A 411 43.94 -0.89 15.49
N LEU A 412 43.57 -0.13 14.45
CA LEU A 412 43.27 -0.68 13.12
C LEU A 412 44.56 -1.07 12.39
N HIS A 413 45.09 -2.25 12.73
CA HIS A 413 46.44 -2.67 12.36
C HIS A 413 46.70 -2.80 10.85
N GLN A 414 45.68 -3.12 10.05
CA GLN A 414 45.78 -3.24 8.58
C GLN A 414 45.37 -1.98 7.81
N LEU A 415 44.97 -0.88 8.47
CA LEU A 415 44.40 0.27 7.77
C LEU A 415 45.46 1.00 6.93
N GLN A 416 45.19 1.14 5.64
CA GLN A 416 46.03 1.76 4.60
C GLN A 416 45.47 3.10 4.11
N THR A 417 44.18 3.35 4.35
CA THR A 417 43.50 4.57 3.88
C THR A 417 42.42 4.97 4.88
N LEU A 418 42.55 6.17 5.42
CA LEU A 418 41.61 6.79 6.37
C LEU A 418 41.21 8.17 5.82
N GLU A 419 40.03 8.27 5.21
CA GLU A 419 39.55 9.50 4.59
C GLU A 419 38.63 10.26 5.56
N LEU A 420 39.08 11.43 6.03
CA LEU A 420 38.42 12.23 7.09
C LEU A 420 37.98 13.63 6.62
N ALA A 421 38.20 13.97 5.34
CA ALA A 421 37.95 15.29 4.79
C ALA A 421 36.52 15.80 5.07
N GLU A 422 36.35 17.11 5.22
CA GLU A 422 35.03 17.74 5.44
C GLU A 422 34.27 17.20 6.67
N ASN A 423 34.99 17.00 7.77
CA ASN A 423 34.42 16.79 9.12
C ASN A 423 34.81 17.95 10.06
N PRO A 424 33.97 18.31 11.05
CA PRO A 424 34.25 19.36 12.04
C PRO A 424 35.20 18.89 13.16
N LEU A 425 36.24 18.11 12.83
CA LEU A 425 37.20 17.56 13.78
C LEU A 425 37.99 18.68 14.48
N LYS A 426 37.86 18.76 15.81
CA LYS A 426 38.56 19.77 16.63
C LYS A 426 39.86 19.28 17.23
N ASP A 427 39.91 17.99 17.55
CA ASP A 427 41.14 17.30 17.94
C ASP A 427 41.14 15.86 17.40
N ILE A 428 42.32 15.41 17.03
CA ILE A 428 42.63 14.04 16.60
C ILE A 428 43.74 13.59 17.54
N ALA A 429 43.51 12.52 18.30
CA ALA A 429 44.50 12.05 19.27
C ALA A 429 45.86 11.77 18.61
N GLU A 430 46.95 12.15 19.26
CA GLU A 430 48.31 12.08 18.70
C GLU A 430 48.69 10.68 18.18
N LYS A 431 48.23 9.62 18.86
CA LYS A 431 48.40 8.21 18.44
C LYS A 431 47.78 7.89 17.07
N ILE A 432 46.79 8.66 16.62
CA ILE A 432 46.19 8.57 15.28
C ILE A 432 47.06 9.36 14.29
N ARG A 433 47.48 10.59 14.64
CA ARG A 433 48.33 11.47 13.80
C ARG A 433 49.71 10.86 13.50
N GLN A 434 50.26 10.08 14.43
CA GLN A 434 51.54 9.38 14.25
C GLN A 434 51.42 8.10 13.40
N ARG A 435 50.20 7.71 13.00
CA ARG A 435 49.90 6.45 12.32
C ARG A 435 49.35 6.63 10.91
N PHE A 436 48.65 7.73 10.62
CA PHE A 436 47.90 7.96 9.38
C PHE A 436 48.12 9.39 8.84
#